data_AF-A0A3D6BBV4-F1
#
_entry.id   AF-A0A3D6BBV4-F1
#
_cell.length_a   1.000
_cell.length_b   1.000
_cell.length_c   1.000
_cell.angle_alpha   90.00
_cell.angle_beta   90.00
_cell.angle_gamma   90.00
#
_symmetry.space_group_name_H-M   'P 1'
#
loop_
_entity.id
_entity.type
_entity.pdbx_description
1 polymer ?
#
loop_
_entity_poly.entity_id
_entity_poly.type
_entity_poly.pdbx_seq_one_letter_code
_entity_poly.pdbx_strand_id
1 'polypeptide(L)'
;MKFLEKKKTRFYIIASVIVIGTLYLLFNNFGVVKYAKVKSDLEDLNTRITQLEEENRRLEAEIDSLKRNVPAKIEKIAREKYNMIRPNEKKIEFKAEE
;
A
#
# COMPACT_ATOMS: atom_id res chain seq x y z
N MET A 1 -2.64 48.76 33.05
CA MET A 1 -3.83 48.00 32.56
C MET A 1 -4.51 47.30 33.74
N LYS A 2 -5.61 47.87 34.26
CA LYS A 2 -6.33 47.39 35.47
C LYS A 2 -6.98 45.99 35.36
N PHE A 3 -6.84 45.31 34.21
CA PHE A 3 -7.41 43.98 33.96
C PHE A 3 -6.51 42.82 34.44
N LEU A 4 -5.24 43.08 34.76
CA LEU A 4 -4.25 42.07 35.17
C LEU A 4 -4.25 41.77 36.68
N GLU A 5 -4.98 42.53 37.48
CA GLU A 5 -4.99 42.39 38.96
C GLU A 5 -5.98 41.33 39.46
N LYS A 6 -6.92 40.90 38.62
CA LYS A 6 -7.91 39.89 39.02
C LYS A 6 -7.36 38.48 38.81
N LYS A 7 -7.32 37.68 39.89
CA LYS A 7 -6.81 36.29 39.87
C LYS A 7 -7.45 35.42 38.77
N LYS A 8 -8.74 35.66 38.46
CA LYS A 8 -9.47 34.97 37.38
C LYS A 8 -8.99 35.35 35.97
N THR A 9 -8.71 36.63 35.69
CA THR A 9 -8.25 37.06 34.36
C THR A 9 -6.83 36.56 34.09
N ARG A 10 -5.95 36.58 35.10
CA ARG A 10 -4.61 35.99 35.00
C ARG A 10 -4.67 34.48 34.73
N PHE A 11 -5.60 33.76 35.36
CA PHE A 11 -5.83 32.34 35.07
C PHE A 11 -6.26 32.10 33.62
N TYR A 12 -7.24 32.86 33.11
CA TYR A 12 -7.68 32.73 31.71
C TYR A 12 -6.57 33.05 30.70
N ILE A 13 -5.70 34.03 30.99
CA ILE A 13 -4.55 34.35 30.14
C ILE A 13 -3.57 33.17 30.10
N ILE A 14 -3.24 32.59 31.25
CA ILE A 14 -2.34 31.43 31.33
C ILE A 14 -2.96 30.23 30.59
N ALA A 15 -4.24 29.95 30.82
CA ALA A 15 -4.95 28.86 30.14
C ALA A 15 -4.96 29.06 28.62
N SER A 16 -5.20 30.30 28.15
CA SER A 16 -5.17 30.64 26.72
C SER A 16 -3.79 30.39 26.10
N VAL A 17 -2.71 30.82 26.77
CA VAL A 17 -1.34 30.59 26.30
C VAL A 17 -1.02 29.10 26.21
N ILE A 18 -1.45 28.31 27.20
CA ILE A 18 -1.25 26.85 27.19
C ILE A 18 -2.01 26.23 26.01
N VAL A 19 -3.28 26.56 25.83
CA VAL A 19 -4.10 26.02 24.74
C VAL A 19 -3.51 26.37 23.37
N ILE A 20 -3.12 27.63 23.17
CA ILE A 20 -2.50 28.07 21.91
C ILE A 20 -1.15 27.36 21.69
N GLY A 21 -0.34 27.20 22.74
CA GLY A 21 0.92 26.46 22.68
C GLY A 21 0.72 24.99 22.33
N THR A 22 -0.27 24.32 22.91
CA THR A 22 -0.61 22.94 22.59
C THR A 22 -1.12 22.80 21.16
N LEU A 23 -2.01 23.69 20.71
CA LEU A 23 -2.48 23.70 19.33
C LEU A 23 -1.33 23.92 18.34
N TYR A 24 -0.40 24.83 18.65
CA TYR A 24 0.78 25.03 17.83
C TYR A 24 1.63 23.76 17.75
N LEU A 25 1.91 23.09 18.88
CA LEU A 25 2.68 21.84 18.86
C LEU A 25 2.00 20.69 18.08
N LEU A 26 0.67 20.61 18.13
CA LEU A 26 -0.09 19.57 17.42
C LEU A 26 -0.19 19.85 15.91
N PHE A 27 -0.48 21.10 15.53
CA PHE A 27 -0.85 21.48 14.17
C PHE A 27 0.26 22.22 13.37
N ASN A 28 1.45 22.41 13.93
CA ASN A 28 2.56 22.99 13.18
C ASN A 28 3.06 22.06 12.06
N ASN A 29 3.80 22.62 11.11
CA ASN A 29 4.45 21.94 10.00
C ASN A 29 5.47 20.86 10.40
N PHE A 30 5.86 20.81 11.67
CA PHE A 30 6.66 19.75 12.30
C PHE A 30 5.94 19.12 13.50
N GLY A 31 4.62 19.29 13.57
CA GLY A 31 3.80 18.79 14.66
C GLY A 31 3.66 17.26 14.64
N VAL A 32 3.21 16.73 15.77
CA VAL A 32 3.10 15.29 16.03
C VAL A 32 2.19 14.59 14.99
N VAL A 33 1.11 15.24 14.57
CA VAL A 33 0.16 14.69 13.60
C VAL A 33 0.84 14.44 12.25
N LYS A 34 1.63 15.40 11.79
CA LYS A 34 2.33 15.29 10.51
C LYS A 34 3.44 14.25 10.58
N TYR A 35 4.18 14.19 11.69
CA TYR A 35 5.17 13.14 11.90
C TYR A 35 4.55 11.74 11.83
N ALA A 36 3.42 11.52 12.53
CA ALA A 36 2.72 10.24 12.51
C ALA A 36 2.26 9.87 11.09
N LYS A 37 1.72 10.84 10.33
CA LYS A 37 1.32 10.63 8.93
C LYS A 37 2.51 10.24 8.04
N VAL A 38 3.59 11.02 8.08
CA VAL A 38 4.79 10.75 7.27
C VAL A 38 5.40 9.40 7.62
N LYS A 39 5.40 9.02 8.90
CA LYS A 39 5.87 7.71 9.35
C LYS A 39 5.02 6.57 8.77
N SER A 40 3.69 6.71 8.81
CA SER A 40 2.77 5.74 8.21
C SER A 40 2.97 5.64 6.70
N ASP A 41 3.08 6.79 6.01
CA ASP A 41 3.29 6.83 4.56
C ASP A 41 4.61 6.14 4.18
N LEU A 42 5.67 6.30 4.99
CA LEU A 42 6.95 5.60 4.79
C LEU A 42 6.81 4.09 4.97
N GLU A 43 6.09 3.63 5.98
CA GLU A 43 5.87 2.20 6.24
C GLU A 43 5.05 1.54 5.12
N ASP A 44 3.99 2.22 4.67
CA ASP A 44 3.16 1.79 3.53
C ASP A 44 3.98 1.72 2.24
N LEU A 45 4.83 2.73 2.00
CA LEU A 45 5.65 2.78 0.79
C LEU A 45 6.71 1.68 0.79
N ASN A 46 7.37 1.44 1.93
CA ASN A 46 8.32 0.32 2.06
C ASN A 46 7.63 -1.03 1.84
N THR A 47 6.44 -1.22 2.40
CA THR A 47 5.66 -2.45 2.20
C THR A 47 5.34 -2.66 0.72
N ARG A 48 4.94 -1.61 0.00
CA ARG A 48 4.69 -1.66 -1.44
C ARG A 48 5.95 -1.97 -2.24
N ILE A 49 7.10 -1.41 -1.87
CA ILE A 49 8.38 -1.72 -2.52
C ILE A 49 8.67 -3.21 -2.38
N THR A 50 8.57 -3.77 -1.17
CA THR A 50 8.84 -5.20 -0.95
C THR A 50 7.89 -6.09 -1.75
N GLN A 51 6.59 -5.75 -1.80
CA GLN A 51 5.61 -6.49 -2.60
C GLN A 51 5.94 -6.45 -4.09
N LEU A 52 6.27 -5.26 -4.63
CA LEU A 52 6.63 -5.09 -6.04
C LEU A 52 7.93 -5.81 -6.39
N GLU A 53 8.92 -5.82 -5.51
CA GLU A 53 10.15 -6.58 -5.71
C GLU A 53 9.90 -8.09 -5.75
N GLU A 54 9.01 -8.60 -4.89
CA GLU A 54 8.63 -10.01 -4.90
C GLU A 54 7.87 -10.39 -6.16
N GLU A 55 6.93 -9.54 -6.58
CA GLU A 55 6.20 -9.72 -7.84
C GLU A 55 7.15 -9.69 -9.04
N ASN A 56 8.10 -8.75 -9.07
CA ASN A 56 9.07 -8.66 -10.14
C ASN A 56 9.97 -9.92 -10.20
N ARG A 57 10.48 -10.41 -9.06
CA ARG A 57 11.24 -11.67 -9.00
C ARG A 57 10.43 -12.85 -9.52
N ARG A 58 9.14 -12.93 -9.19
CA ARG A 58 8.24 -13.98 -9.67
C ARG A 58 8.05 -13.90 -11.19
N LEU A 59 7.82 -12.70 -11.71
CA LEU A 59 7.65 -12.47 -13.15
C LEU A 59 8.93 -12.77 -13.93
N GLU A 60 10.10 -12.39 -13.41
CA GLU A 60 11.40 -12.72 -14.00
C GLU A 60 11.63 -14.23 -14.07
N ALA A 61 11.32 -14.97 -12.99
CA ALA A 61 11.40 -16.43 -12.98
C ALA A 61 10.42 -17.07 -13.98
N GLU A 62 9.24 -16.47 -14.16
CA GLU A 62 8.29 -16.88 -15.18
C GLU A 62 8.85 -16.66 -16.58
N ILE A 63 9.38 -15.48 -16.87
CA ILE A 63 10.02 -15.16 -18.16
C ILE A 63 11.19 -16.11 -18.44
N ASP A 64 12.09 -16.33 -17.49
CA ASP A 64 13.25 -17.20 -17.65
C ASP A 64 12.83 -18.64 -18.00
N SER A 65 11.85 -19.17 -17.27
CA SER A 65 11.33 -20.52 -17.54
C SER A 65 10.62 -20.66 -18.89
N LEU A 66 10.01 -19.58 -19.40
CA LEU A 66 9.44 -19.56 -20.75
C LEU A 66 10.53 -19.48 -21.81
N LYS A 67 11.54 -18.62 -21.62
CA LYS A 67 12.69 -18.48 -22.54
C LYS A 67 13.53 -19.74 -22.64
N ARG A 68 13.68 -20.48 -21.54
CA ARG A 68 14.40 -21.78 -21.51
C ARG A 68 13.63 -22.92 -22.16
N ASN A 69 12.51 -22.62 -22.82
CA ASN A 69 11.65 -23.59 -23.51
C ASN A 69 11.25 -24.78 -22.63
N VAL A 70 10.97 -24.56 -21.34
CA VAL A 70 10.56 -25.63 -20.43
C VAL A 70 9.26 -26.24 -20.98
N PRO A 71 9.26 -27.50 -21.47
CA PRO A 71 8.16 -28.03 -22.27
C PRO A 71 6.81 -27.99 -21.54
N ALA A 72 6.82 -28.27 -20.24
CA ALA A 72 5.62 -28.24 -19.40
C ALA A 72 4.99 -26.84 -19.27
N LYS A 73 5.78 -25.76 -19.23
CA LYS A 73 5.25 -24.39 -19.15
C LYS A 73 4.70 -23.90 -20.48
N ILE A 74 5.38 -24.23 -21.58
CA ILE A 74 4.88 -23.94 -22.93
C ILE A 74 3.55 -24.66 -23.16
N GLU A 75 3.48 -25.95 -22.82
CA GLU A 75 2.27 -26.74 -22.95
C GLU A 75 1.12 -26.19 -22.10
N LYS A 76 1.41 -25.76 -20.86
CA LYS A 76 0.42 -25.10 -20.00
C LYS A 76 -0.16 -23.84 -20.66
N ILE A 77 0.68 -22.93 -21.16
CA ILE A 77 0.21 -21.70 -21.82
C ILE A 77 -0.58 -22.04 -23.11
N ALA A 78 -0.09 -22.99 -23.91
CA ALA A 78 -0.75 -23.42 -25.13
C ALA A 78 -2.17 -23.94 -24.85
N ARG A 79 -2.34 -24.73 -23.78
CA ARG A 79 -3.64 -25.27 -23.35
C ARG A 79 -4.54 -24.20 -22.72
N GLU A 80 -4.04 -23.45 -21.74
CA GLU A 80 -4.86 -22.50 -20.96
C GLU A 80 -5.22 -21.23 -21.72
N LYS A 81 -4.26 -20.65 -22.47
CA LYS A 81 -4.44 -19.36 -23.15
C LYS A 81 -4.93 -19.50 -24.58
N TYR A 82 -4.55 -20.58 -25.25
CA TYR A 82 -4.83 -20.77 -26.69
C TYR A 82 -5.71 -21.99 -26.98
N ASN A 83 -6.15 -22.75 -25.97
CA ASN A 83 -6.96 -23.97 -26.13
C ASN A 83 -6.35 -24.98 -27.12
N MET A 84 -5.02 -24.98 -27.25
CA MET A 84 -4.31 -25.91 -28.12
C MET A 84 -4.32 -27.30 -27.50
N ILE A 85 -4.52 -28.31 -28.34
CA ILE A 85 -4.46 -29.73 -27.98
C ILE A 85 -3.46 -30.42 -28.90
N ARG A 86 -2.89 -31.53 -28.43
CA ARG A 86 -2.00 -32.34 -29.29
C ARG A 86 -2.81 -33.01 -30.40
N PRO A 87 -2.21 -33.35 -31.55
CA PRO A 87 -2.94 -33.95 -32.68
C PRO A 87 -3.71 -35.24 -32.36
N ASN A 88 -3.31 -35.94 -31.30
CA ASN A 88 -3.90 -37.20 -30.83
C ASN A 88 -4.91 -37.02 -29.66
N GLU A 89 -5.26 -35.79 -29.29
CA GLU A 89 -6.20 -35.48 -28.21
C GLU A 89 -7.57 -35.08 -28.73
N LYS A 90 -8.62 -35.25 -27.90
CA LYS A 90 -9.99 -34.79 -28.21
C LYS A 90 -10.45 -33.79 -27.15
N LYS A 91 -10.99 -32.65 -27.59
CA LYS A 91 -11.60 -31.66 -26.72
C LYS A 91 -12.98 -32.15 -26.29
N ILE A 92 -13.26 -32.13 -24.99
CA ILE A 92 -14.59 -32.41 -24.41
C ILE A 92 -15.14 -31.09 -23.89
N GLU A 93 -16.29 -30.66 -24.41
CA GLU A 93 -17.00 -29.48 -23.94
C GLU A 93 -18.25 -29.92 -23.18
N PHE A 94 -18.35 -29.52 -21.92
CA PHE A 94 -19.57 -29.73 -21.12
C PHE A 94 -20.49 -28.53 -21.35
N LYS A 95 -21.65 -28.76 -21.96
CA LYS A 95 -22.75 -27.79 -21.91
C LYS A 95 -23.52 -28.05 -20.63
N ALA A 96 -23.59 -27.06 -19.74
CA ALA A 96 -24.57 -27.09 -18.66
C ALA A 96 -25.95 -27.00 -19.33
N GLU A 97 -26.81 -27.99 -19.09
CA GLU A 97 -28.22 -27.93 -19.50
C GLU A 97 -28.91 -26.83 -18.67
N GLU A 98 -29.58 -25.90 -19.35
CA GLU A 98 -30.39 -24.82 -18.75
C GLU A 98 -31.69 -25.38 -18.15
#